data_AF-A0A257AEU3-F1
#
_entry.id   AF-A0A257AEU3-F1
#
_cell.length_a   1.000
_cell.length_b   1.000
_cell.length_c   1.000
_cell.angle_alpha   90.00
_cell.angle_beta   90.00
_cell.angle_gamma   90.00
#
_symmetry.space_group_name_H-M   'P 1'
#
loop_
_entity.id
_entity.type
_entity.pdbx_description
1 polymer ?
#
loop_
_entity_poly.entity_id
_entity_poly.type
_entity_poly.pdbx_seq_one_letter_code
_entity_poly.pdbx_strand_id
1 'polypeptide(L)'
;MVTMEEGDSLARCLVRVRECYESIRIIREAIKSTEEGEISIKVTANPKYEAVCRNEAPRGELFYYVKGTGGIMPDRVLMSFDPCIACTGR
;
A
#
# COMPACT_ATOMS: atom_id res chain seq x y z
N MET A 1 -6.61 4.97 -12.23
CA MET A 1 -5.18 4.92 -12.62
C MET A 1 -5.00 5.76 -13.87
N VAL A 2 -4.00 6.64 -13.91
CA VAL A 2 -3.78 7.57 -15.02
C VAL A 2 -2.48 7.19 -15.71
N THR A 3 -2.49 7.09 -17.04
CA THR A 3 -1.32 6.76 -17.85
C THR A 3 -1.01 7.86 -18.86
N MET A 4 0.25 7.94 -19.27
CA MET A 4 0.76 8.85 -20.30
C MET A 4 1.79 8.08 -21.14
N GLU A 5 1.83 8.32 -22.45
CA GLU A 5 2.64 7.53 -23.40
C GLU A 5 4.04 8.11 -23.61
N GLU A 6 4.25 9.38 -23.25
CA GLU A 6 5.43 10.17 -23.60
C GLU A 6 6.68 9.80 -22.79
N GLY A 7 6.53 9.14 -21.63
CA GLY A 7 7.61 8.54 -20.84
C GLY A 7 8.69 9.50 -20.29
N ASP A 8 8.56 10.81 -20.53
CA ASP A 8 9.52 11.83 -20.13
C ASP A 8 9.29 12.31 -18.68
N SER A 9 10.16 13.20 -18.21
CA SER A 9 10.04 13.75 -16.85
C SER A 9 8.79 14.60 -16.68
N LEU A 10 8.33 15.26 -17.74
CA LEU A 10 7.10 16.05 -17.72
C LEU A 10 5.87 15.15 -17.56
N ALA A 11 5.79 14.06 -18.32
CA ALA A 11 4.73 13.06 -18.22
C ALA A 11 4.66 12.47 -16.81
N ARG A 12 5.80 12.15 -16.18
CA ARG A 12 5.82 11.68 -14.78
C ARG A 12 5.26 12.71 -13.80
N CYS A 13 5.57 13.99 -13.98
CA CYS A 13 5.01 15.07 -13.16
C CYS A 13 3.50 15.22 -13.37
N LEU A 14 3.04 15.18 -14.62
CA LEU A 14 1.64 15.33 -14.98
C LEU A 14 0.79 14.14 -14.49
N VAL A 15 1.30 12.91 -14.59
CA VAL A 15 0.65 11.71 -14.02
C VAL A 15 0.40 11.90 -12.51
N ARG A 16 1.43 12.33 -11.75
CA ARG A 16 1.26 12.57 -10.31
C ARG A 16 0.20 13.61 -9.98
N VAL A 17 0.16 14.72 -10.72
CA VAL A 17 -0.86 15.76 -10.53
C VAL A 17 -2.26 15.20 -10.83
N ARG A 18 -2.42 14.41 -11.89
CA ARG A 18 -3.69 13.79 -12.24
C ARG A 18 -4.14 12.74 -11.22
N GLU A 19 -3.21 11.96 -10.67
CA GLU A 19 -3.48 11.00 -9.59
C GLU A 19 -3.99 11.69 -8.31
N CYS A 20 -3.51 12.90 -7.99
CA CYS A 20 -4.06 13.70 -6.89
C CYS A 20 -5.54 14.04 -7.11
N TYR A 21 -5.94 14.42 -8.33
CA TYR A 21 -7.35 14.68 -8.64
C TYR A 21 -8.20 13.41 -8.54
N GLU A 22 -7.70 12.27 -9.02
CA GLU A 22 -8.38 10.99 -8.86
C GLU A 22 -8.53 10.59 -7.39
N SER A 23 -7.50 10.83 -6.57
CA SER A 23 -7.55 10.60 -5.11
C SER A 23 -8.65 11.44 -4.44
N ILE A 24 -8.78 12.71 -4.82
CA ILE A 24 -9.86 13.58 -4.34
C ILE A 24 -11.23 13.04 -4.77
N ARG A 25 -11.37 12.52 -5.99
CA ARG A 25 -12.63 11.91 -6.45
C ARG A 25 -13.00 10.70 -5.61
N ILE A 26 -12.05 9.79 -5.37
CA ILE A 26 -12.26 8.58 -4.57
C ILE A 26 -12.66 8.95 -3.15
N ILE A 27 -11.99 9.93 -2.51
CA ILE A 27 -12.37 10.39 -1.16
C ILE A 27 -13.82 10.89 -1.13
N ARG A 28 -14.23 11.69 -2.13
CA ARG A 28 -15.61 12.18 -2.23
C ARG A 28 -16.63 11.07 -2.42
N GLU A 29 -16.27 10.03 -3.17
CA GLU A 29 -17.11 8.85 -3.38
C GLU A 29 -17.21 8.00 -2.12
N ALA A 30 -16.08 7.72 -1.47
CA ALA A 30 -16.01 6.96 -0.23
C ALA A 30 -16.87 7.61 0.87
N ILE A 31 -16.84 8.94 1.01
CA ILE A 31 -17.68 9.66 1.98
C ILE A 31 -19.18 9.45 1.68
N LYS A 32 -19.58 9.39 0.41
CA LYS A 32 -20.98 9.17 0.02
C LYS A 32 -21.44 7.72 0.22
N SER A 33 -20.52 6.76 0.09
CA SER A 33 -20.80 5.33 0.19
C SER A 33 -20.41 4.72 1.54
N THR A 34 -20.09 5.54 2.55
CA THR A 34 -19.68 5.02 3.87
C THR A 34 -20.89 4.45 4.60
N GLU A 35 -20.84 3.16 4.92
CA GLU A 35 -21.82 2.51 5.79
C GLU A 35 -21.44 2.75 7.27
N GLU A 36 -22.45 2.93 8.13
CA GLU A 36 -22.24 3.05 9.57
C GLU A 36 -21.97 1.67 10.19
N GLY A 37 -20.94 1.58 11.05
CA GLY A 37 -20.55 0.33 11.69
C GLY A 37 -19.44 0.52 12.72
N GLU A 38 -19.06 -0.57 13.38
CA GLU A 38 -17.95 -0.57 14.34
C GLU A 38 -16.61 -0.44 13.60
N ILE A 39 -15.89 0.65 13.88
CA ILE A 39 -14.65 1.01 13.17
C ILE A 39 -13.48 0.11 13.60
N SER A 40 -13.50 -0.38 14.85
CA SER A 40 -12.40 -1.13 15.43
C SER A 40 -12.84 -2.51 15.91
N ILE A 41 -12.26 -3.54 15.31
CA ILE A 41 -12.31 -4.91 15.85
C ILE A 41 -11.11 -5.15 16.76
N LYS A 42 -11.35 -5.70 17.96
CA LYS A 42 -10.27 -6.15 18.84
C LYS A 42 -9.60 -7.39 18.24
N VAL A 43 -8.36 -7.23 17.80
CA VAL A 43 -7.53 -8.34 17.33
C VAL A 43 -6.74 -8.90 18.52
N THR A 44 -7.12 -10.09 19.00
CA THR A 44 -6.46 -10.78 20.13
C THR A 44 -5.55 -11.92 19.66
N ALA A 45 -5.61 -12.29 18.39
CA ALA A 45 -4.84 -13.42 17.87
C ALA A 45 -3.38 -13.03 17.65
N ASN A 46 -2.48 -13.89 18.09
CA ASN A 46 -1.06 -13.79 17.79
C ASN A 46 -0.65 -14.87 16.80
N PRO A 47 -0.66 -14.55 15.49
CA PRO A 47 -0.48 -15.56 14.48
C PRO A 47 0.97 -16.08 14.43
N LYS A 48 1.11 -17.40 14.24
CA LYS A 48 2.40 -18.07 14.00
C LYS A 48 2.74 -18.19 12.51
N TYR A 49 2.05 -17.43 11.65
CA TYR A 49 2.17 -17.52 10.20
C TYR A 49 2.92 -16.33 9.61
N GLU A 50 3.30 -16.49 8.35
CA GLU A 50 3.89 -15.45 7.53
C GLU A 50 2.79 -14.77 6.72
N ALA A 51 2.84 -13.44 6.62
CA ALA A 51 1.91 -12.64 5.86
C ALA A 51 2.66 -11.68 4.94
N VAL A 52 2.17 -11.56 3.71
CA VAL A 52 2.67 -10.63 2.71
C VAL A 52 1.54 -9.68 2.33
N CYS A 53 1.80 -8.38 2.41
CA CYS A 53 0.87 -7.34 1.96
C CYS A 53 1.59 -6.42 0.96
N ARG A 54 0.91 -6.11 -0.14
CA ARG A 54 1.35 -5.15 -1.16
C ARG A 54 0.39 -3.97 -1.15
N ASN A 55 0.91 -2.76 -1.14
CA ASN A 55 0.11 -1.54 -1.14
C ASN A 55 0.64 -0.55 -2.17
N GLU A 56 -0.28 0.16 -2.83
CA GLU A 56 0.03 1.19 -3.84
C GLU A 56 0.31 2.51 -3.14
N ALA A 57 1.57 2.78 -2.83
CA ALA A 57 2.00 4.05 -2.26
C ALA A 57 2.20 5.10 -3.38
N PRO A 58 2.12 6.41 -3.09
CA PRO A 58 2.28 7.47 -4.12
C PRO A 58 3.66 7.51 -4.79
N ARG A 59 4.62 6.74 -4.28
CA ARG A 59 5.98 6.62 -4.82
C ARG A 59 6.23 5.30 -5.55
N GLY A 60 5.24 4.41 -5.61
CA GLY A 60 5.36 3.07 -6.15
C GLY A 60 4.86 2.02 -5.17
N GLU A 61 5.29 0.79 -5.38
CA GLU A 61 4.83 -0.34 -4.59
C GLU A 61 5.49 -0.41 -3.21
N LEU A 62 4.66 -0.57 -2.19
CA LEU A 62 5.09 -0.82 -0.82
C LEU A 62 4.82 -2.28 -0.45
N PHE A 63 5.89 -3.00 -0.15
CA PHE A 63 5.85 -4.41 0.22
C PHE A 63 6.10 -4.59 1.72
N TYR A 64 5.18 -5.30 2.37
CA TYR A 64 5.27 -5.73 3.76
C TYR A 64 5.38 -7.24 3.81
N TYR A 65 6.42 -7.74 4.47
CA TYR A 65 6.49 -9.14 4.90
C TYR A 65 6.63 -9.20 6.41
N VAL A 66 5.72 -9.93 7.05
CA VAL A 66 5.66 -10.09 8.50
C VAL A 66 5.67 -11.57 8.84
N LYS A 67 6.58 -11.98 9.74
CA LYS A 67 6.65 -13.33 10.29
C LYS A 67 6.34 -13.30 11.78
N GLY A 68 5.26 -13.97 12.19
CA GLY A 68 4.87 -14.10 13.59
C GLY A 68 5.32 -15.43 14.20
N THR A 69 5.79 -15.41 15.45
CA THR A 69 6.16 -16.61 16.24
C THR A 69 5.15 -16.89 17.36
N GLY A 70 4.02 -16.17 17.38
CA GLY A 70 2.96 -16.31 18.39
C GLY A 70 3.26 -15.64 19.74
N GLY A 71 4.38 -14.92 19.84
CA GLY A 71 4.71 -13.97 20.92
C GLY A 71 4.44 -12.53 20.50
N ILE A 72 4.18 -11.60 21.43
CA ILE A 72 3.63 -10.25 21.15
C ILE A 72 4.43 -9.48 20.09
N MET A 73 5.73 -9.77 20.01
CA MET A 73 6.63 -9.19 19.03
C MET A 73 6.80 -10.13 17.82
N PRO A 74 6.65 -9.62 16.58
CA PRO A 74 6.96 -10.39 15.38
C PRO A 74 8.46 -10.68 15.31
N ASP A 75 8.81 -11.81 14.71
CA ASP A 75 10.19 -12.26 14.53
C ASP A 75 10.91 -11.43 13.47
N ARG A 76 10.19 -11.11 12.39
CA ARG A 76 10.70 -10.29 11.30
C ARG A 76 9.61 -9.43 10.70
N VAL A 77 9.94 -8.16 10.49
CA VAL A 77 9.17 -7.22 9.68
C VAL A 77 10.12 -6.68 8.62
N LEU A 78 9.84 -6.99 7.36
CA LEU A 78 10.53 -6.41 6.22
C LEU A 78 9.60 -5.41 5.55
N MET A 79 10.05 -4.16 5.49
CA MET A 79 9.41 -3.10 4.73
C MET A 79 10.32 -2.75 3.56
N SER A 80 9.81 -2.89 2.34
CA SER A 80 10.52 -2.48 1.13
C SER A 80 9.68 -1.49 0.34
N PHE A 81 10.29 -0.36 -0.01
CA PHE A 81 9.69 0.70 -0.83
C PHE A 81 10.04 0.55 -2.32
N ASP A 82 10.76 -0.52 -2.68
CA ASP A 82 11.24 -0.72 -4.04
C ASP A 82 10.47 -1.85 -4.75
N PRO A 83 9.85 -1.57 -5.91
CA PRO A 83 9.34 -2.63 -6.79
C PRO A 83 10.47 -3.52 -7.34
N CYS A 84 11.72 -3.07 -7.24
CA CYS A 84 12.92 -3.74 -7.76
C CYS A 84 13.54 -4.78 -6.82
N ILE A 85 13.01 -5.02 -5.61
CA ILE A 85 13.61 -6.05 -4.73
C ILE A 85 13.43 -7.48 -5.28
N ALA A 86 12.51 -7.67 -6.23
CA ALA A 86 12.44 -8.89 -7.04
C ALA A 86 13.68 -9.09 -7.95
N CYS A 87 14.44 -8.03 -8.25
CA CYS A 87 15.65 -8.07 -9.09
C CYS A 87 16.97 -8.03 -8.31
N THR A 88 16.98 -7.68 -7.02
CA THR A 88 18.20 -7.70 -6.22
C THR A 88 18.12 -8.80 -5.16
N GLY A 89 18.52 -10.01 -5.58
CA GLY A 89 19.05 -11.04 -4.70
C GLY A 89 20.42 -10.65 -4.14
N ARG A 90 20.45 -9.59 -3.31
CA ARG A 90 21.56 -9.26 -2.43
C ARG A 90 21.01 -8.85 -1.07
#